data_AF-A0A812QPY7-F1
#
_entry.id   AF-A0A812QPY7-F1
#
_cell.length_a   1.000
_cell.length_b   1.000
_cell.length_c   1.000
_cell.angle_alpha   90.00
_cell.angle_beta   90.00
_cell.angle_gamma   90.00
#
_symmetry.space_group_name_H-M   'P 1'
#
loop_
_entity.id
_entity.type
_entity.pdbx_description
1 polymer ?
#
loop_
_entity_poly.entity_id
_entity_poly.type
_entity_poly.pdbx_seq_one_letter_code
_entity_poly.pdbx_strand_id
1 'polypeptide(L)'
;MRVLGGVSGCVESCPVFGRVPCYTCDKLRISEVNALYDLLTSEDGQAPKFRQRGKDVWLYYAIDGRWHFGGGSAAAQNLPGHRFRSGECKVGTLPVDISSWEVRDMRDLRSGSKRPSFTASSARLVRLASDDWSWCKDVWSAAAAVEISGARCGDANGCYELQHCRRESDGSPVFKHRTAKCWLYFASDRRWYAGGDADDMNLWASRGLLRSSTCAAGTLPGEIDAWEEKSSLYGGYVRTKACRVSSIPGPELRICKAAVIAAPAAVQVSGAAADNWNGTYFRQVHSSCPTRLPTFCKTEADAWLYQCDDGRWYVGQKKHKDKRCAGRGLRSSVCDVGVLPFLAAWDEHRWRYTMPLFEPAKHVKLLLED
;
A
#
# COMPACT_ATOMS: atom_id res chain seq x y z
N MET A 1 -2.85 39.66 -59.13
CA MET A 1 -4.23 39.12 -59.12
C MET A 1 -5.03 39.96 -58.12
N ARG A 2 -6.20 40.43 -58.54
CA ARG A 2 -7.17 41.38 -57.91
C ARG A 2 -7.12 41.46 -56.36
N VAL A 3 -6.99 42.63 -55.69
CA VAL A 3 -7.82 43.88 -55.64
C VAL A 3 -9.01 43.78 -54.67
N LEU A 4 -8.89 44.55 -53.57
CA LEU A 4 -9.91 45.37 -52.81
C LEU A 4 -11.10 44.64 -52.16
N GLY A 5 -11.67 45.05 -51.01
CA GLY A 5 -11.54 46.21 -50.12
C GLY A 5 -12.11 45.83 -48.74
N GLY A 6 -12.08 46.60 -47.66
CA GLY A 6 -12.14 48.04 -47.53
C GLY A 6 -13.36 48.41 -46.66
N VAL A 7 -13.07 49.06 -45.53
CA VAL A 7 -13.90 50.10 -44.86
C VAL A 7 -14.89 49.68 -43.75
N SER A 8 -14.48 50.03 -42.52
CA SER A 8 -15.19 50.81 -41.49
C SER A 8 -16.52 50.33 -40.89
N GLY A 9 -16.54 50.26 -39.55
CA GLY A 9 -17.75 50.29 -38.75
C GLY A 9 -17.43 50.38 -37.25
N CYS A 10 -17.61 51.57 -36.69
CA CYS A 10 -17.36 51.97 -35.32
C CYS A 10 -17.91 51.03 -34.22
N VAL A 11 -17.09 50.91 -33.16
CA VAL A 11 -17.43 51.00 -31.73
C VAL A 11 -18.92 50.92 -31.38
N GLU A 12 -19.34 49.79 -30.78
CA GLU A 12 -20.31 49.78 -29.69
C GLU A 12 -19.92 48.69 -28.66
N SER A 13 -19.63 49.17 -27.47
CA SER A 13 -19.50 48.54 -26.15
C SER A 13 -20.15 47.16 -25.92
N CYS A 14 -19.39 46.22 -25.33
CA CYS A 14 -19.81 45.44 -24.15
C CYS A 14 -18.59 44.81 -23.43
N PRO A 15 -18.58 44.70 -22.09
CA PRO A 15 -17.37 44.51 -21.29
C PRO A 15 -17.07 43.04 -20.96
N VAL A 16 -15.77 42.72 -20.91
CA VAL A 16 -15.12 41.71 -20.05
C VAL A 16 -15.75 40.30 -20.01
N PHE A 17 -15.28 39.41 -20.90
CA PHE A 17 -15.23 37.98 -20.59
C PHE A 17 -13.78 37.51 -20.65
N GLY A 18 -13.12 37.53 -19.48
CA GLY A 18 -11.88 36.83 -19.25
C GLY A 18 -12.09 35.32 -19.41
N ARG A 19 -11.13 34.65 -20.03
CA ARG A 19 -11.08 33.20 -20.21
C ARG A 19 -11.39 32.47 -18.90
N VAL A 20 -12.41 31.61 -18.89
CA VAL A 20 -12.73 30.70 -17.79
C VAL A 20 -11.69 29.57 -17.77
N PRO A 21 -11.12 29.20 -16.60
CA PRO A 21 -10.13 28.12 -16.52
C PRO A 21 -10.76 26.75 -16.81
N CYS A 22 -10.04 25.93 -17.55
CA CYS A 22 -10.34 24.52 -17.79
C CYS A 22 -10.16 23.71 -16.48
N TYR A 23 -11.19 22.97 -16.07
CA TYR A 23 -11.20 22.19 -14.83
C TYR A 23 -10.70 20.75 -15.07
N THR A 24 -9.56 20.37 -14.49
CA THR A 24 -9.04 18.98 -14.53
C THR A 24 -9.18 18.29 -13.16
N CYS A 25 -10.39 18.01 -12.68
CA CYS A 25 -10.57 17.30 -11.40
C CYS A 25 -11.53 16.12 -11.54
N ASP A 26 -10.99 14.90 -11.59
CA ASP A 26 -11.78 13.73 -11.98
C ASP A 26 -12.57 13.08 -10.83
N LYS A 27 -12.14 13.20 -9.55
CA LYS A 27 -12.80 12.53 -8.41
C LYS A 27 -12.63 13.24 -7.06
N LEU A 28 -13.65 13.10 -6.20
CA LEU A 28 -13.78 13.77 -4.91
C LEU A 28 -14.21 12.81 -3.78
N ARG A 29 -13.67 12.99 -2.56
CA ARG A 29 -14.11 12.29 -1.33
C ARG A 29 -14.41 13.28 -0.20
N ILE A 30 -15.50 13.06 0.54
CA ILE A 30 -15.91 13.85 1.72
C ILE A 30 -15.71 13.04 3.00
N SER A 31 -15.03 13.64 3.99
CA SER A 31 -14.67 13.02 5.27
C SER A 31 -15.85 12.51 6.11
N GLU A 32 -17.02 13.17 6.06
CA GLU A 32 -18.20 12.76 6.83
C GLU A 32 -19.06 11.68 6.15
N VAL A 33 -18.96 11.53 4.82
CA VAL A 33 -19.81 10.61 4.03
C VAL A 33 -19.04 9.36 3.55
N ASN A 34 -17.71 9.32 3.72
CA ASN A 34 -16.83 8.19 3.34
C ASN A 34 -17.15 7.61 1.94
N ALA A 35 -17.43 8.49 0.98
CA ALA A 35 -17.96 8.12 -0.32
C ALA A 35 -17.07 8.64 -1.46
N LEU A 36 -16.89 7.81 -2.48
CA LEU A 36 -16.17 8.14 -3.72
C LEU A 36 -17.17 8.70 -4.75
N TYR A 37 -16.87 9.87 -5.30
CA TYR A 37 -17.63 10.48 -6.38
C TYR A 37 -16.81 10.52 -7.68
N ASP A 38 -17.40 10.08 -8.79
CA ASP A 38 -16.83 10.14 -10.14
C ASP A 38 -17.35 11.39 -10.87
N LEU A 39 -16.49 12.12 -11.59
CA LEU A 39 -16.88 13.19 -12.51
C LEU A 39 -17.68 12.59 -13.68
N LEU A 40 -18.83 13.18 -14.01
CA LEU A 40 -19.69 12.69 -15.10
C LEU A 40 -19.92 13.68 -16.24
N THR A 41 -19.85 15.00 -15.98
CA THR A 41 -20.09 16.00 -17.02
C THR A 41 -19.22 17.24 -16.80
N SER A 42 -18.52 17.63 -17.87
CA SER A 42 -17.84 18.92 -18.05
C SER A 42 -18.18 19.39 -19.47
N GLU A 43 -19.42 19.84 -19.69
CA GLU A 43 -19.70 20.61 -20.91
C GLU A 43 -19.04 21.99 -20.78
N ASP A 44 -18.50 22.52 -21.89
CA ASP A 44 -17.83 23.81 -21.89
C ASP A 44 -18.75 24.91 -21.34
N GLY A 45 -18.32 25.55 -20.25
CA GLY A 45 -19.05 26.62 -19.58
C GLY A 45 -19.98 26.19 -18.43
N GLN A 46 -20.13 24.89 -18.15
CA GLN A 46 -20.89 24.40 -16.98
C GLN A 46 -19.96 23.94 -15.85
N ALA A 47 -20.42 24.12 -14.61
CA ALA A 47 -19.72 23.61 -13.44
C ALA A 47 -19.73 22.07 -13.40
N PRO A 48 -18.65 21.42 -12.95
CA PRO A 48 -18.55 19.97 -12.98
C PRO A 48 -19.55 19.31 -12.04
N LYS A 49 -20.09 18.15 -12.44
CA LYS A 49 -20.98 17.32 -11.63
C LYS A 49 -20.32 15.99 -11.30
N PHE A 50 -20.40 15.59 -10.05
CA PHE A 50 -19.84 14.34 -9.56
C PHE A 50 -20.94 13.45 -9.01
N ARG A 51 -20.89 12.14 -9.26
CA ARG A 51 -21.85 11.18 -8.74
C ARG A 51 -21.18 10.13 -7.87
N GLN A 52 -21.80 9.85 -6.73
CA GLN A 52 -21.39 8.78 -5.84
C GLN A 52 -21.51 7.43 -6.52
N ARG A 53 -20.44 6.61 -6.47
CA ARG A 53 -20.49 5.24 -7.01
C ARG A 53 -21.60 4.42 -6.35
N GLY A 54 -22.43 3.80 -7.20
CA GLY A 54 -23.48 2.87 -6.76
C GLY A 54 -24.67 3.52 -6.05
N LYS A 55 -24.78 4.86 -6.00
CA LYS A 55 -25.91 5.56 -5.38
C LYS A 55 -26.41 6.70 -6.26
N ASP A 56 -27.66 7.10 -6.08
CA ASP A 56 -28.21 8.34 -6.67
C ASP A 56 -27.94 9.53 -5.74
N VAL A 57 -26.66 9.83 -5.56
CA VAL A 57 -26.20 10.98 -4.79
C VAL A 57 -25.17 11.71 -5.61
N TRP A 58 -25.37 13.01 -5.76
CA TRP A 58 -24.61 13.88 -6.65
C TRP A 58 -24.05 15.05 -5.87
N LEU A 59 -22.84 15.47 -6.23
CA LEU A 59 -22.21 16.71 -5.83
C LEU A 59 -22.18 17.63 -7.05
N TYR A 60 -22.85 18.77 -6.97
CA TYR A 60 -23.01 19.68 -8.09
C TYR A 60 -23.09 21.13 -7.62
N TYR A 61 -22.75 22.06 -8.50
CA TYR A 61 -22.90 23.49 -8.26
C TYR A 61 -24.33 23.91 -8.62
N ALA A 62 -25.08 24.41 -7.64
CA ALA A 62 -26.47 24.80 -7.82
C ALA A 62 -26.60 26.28 -8.18
N ILE A 63 -27.80 26.66 -8.63
CA ILE A 63 -28.15 28.04 -9.01
C ILE A 63 -28.05 29.05 -7.86
N ASP A 64 -27.96 28.60 -6.60
CA ASP A 64 -27.80 29.47 -5.43
C ASP A 64 -26.33 29.83 -5.12
N GLY A 65 -25.40 29.50 -6.03
CA GLY A 65 -23.98 29.85 -5.89
C GLY A 65 -23.21 28.97 -4.90
N ARG A 66 -23.74 27.79 -4.59
CA ARG A 66 -23.17 26.84 -3.63
C ARG A 66 -23.06 25.46 -4.24
N TRP A 67 -22.17 24.66 -3.66
CA TRP A 67 -22.11 23.23 -3.92
C TRP A 67 -23.13 22.49 -3.06
N HIS A 68 -23.84 21.54 -3.64
CA HIS A 68 -24.87 20.77 -2.95
C HIS A 68 -24.69 19.27 -3.13
N PHE A 69 -25.16 18.53 -2.12
CA PHE A 69 -25.46 17.11 -2.24
C PHE A 69 -26.95 16.90 -2.49
N GLY A 70 -27.28 16.20 -3.57
CA GLY A 70 -28.67 15.94 -3.95
C GLY A 70 -28.84 14.66 -4.76
N GLY A 71 -30.10 14.31 -5.03
CA GLY A 71 -30.43 13.22 -5.96
C GLY A 71 -30.28 13.66 -7.41
N GLY A 72 -30.31 12.71 -8.35
CA GLY A 72 -30.07 12.97 -9.77
C GLY A 72 -31.02 13.99 -10.38
N SER A 73 -32.28 14.02 -9.96
CA SER A 73 -33.28 15.00 -10.44
C SER A 73 -32.89 16.45 -10.09
N ALA A 74 -32.44 16.70 -8.86
CA ALA A 74 -32.01 18.02 -8.42
C ALA A 74 -30.68 18.42 -9.10
N ALA A 75 -29.76 17.47 -9.26
CA ALA A 75 -28.50 17.67 -9.95
C ALA A 75 -28.69 17.97 -11.44
N ALA A 76 -29.65 17.36 -12.11
CA ALA A 76 -29.96 17.61 -13.52
C ALA A 76 -30.39 19.08 -13.75
N GLN A 77 -31.16 19.64 -12.82
CA GLN A 77 -31.72 20.98 -12.90
C GLN A 77 -30.89 22.05 -12.16
N ASN A 78 -29.74 21.67 -11.57
CA ASN A 78 -28.92 22.53 -10.70
C ASN A 78 -29.72 23.17 -9.55
N LEU A 79 -30.77 22.49 -9.06
CA LEU A 79 -31.61 23.00 -7.98
C LEU A 79 -30.93 22.80 -6.61
N PRO A 80 -31.13 23.71 -5.64
CA PRO A 80 -30.56 23.54 -4.30
C PRO A 80 -30.93 22.19 -3.68
N GLY A 81 -29.91 21.46 -3.24
CA GLY A 81 -30.07 20.18 -2.56
C GLY A 81 -30.64 20.34 -1.15
N HIS A 82 -31.07 19.23 -0.56
CA HIS A 82 -31.83 19.26 0.70
C HIS A 82 -31.07 18.77 1.93
N ARG A 83 -29.82 18.30 1.80
CA ARG A 83 -29.11 17.67 2.93
C ARG A 83 -27.81 18.34 3.32
N PHE A 84 -26.92 18.60 2.37
CA PHE A 84 -25.61 19.18 2.62
C PHE A 84 -25.30 20.22 1.57
N ARG A 85 -24.69 21.34 1.97
CA ARG A 85 -24.25 22.39 1.07
C ARG A 85 -22.94 23.02 1.53
N SER A 86 -22.23 23.66 0.61
CA SER A 86 -21.11 24.53 0.95
C SER A 86 -21.60 25.92 1.41
N GLY A 87 -20.70 26.71 1.99
CA GLY A 87 -20.85 28.17 2.00
C GLY A 87 -20.91 28.75 0.58
N GLU A 88 -21.30 30.02 0.46
CA GLU A 88 -21.24 30.74 -0.83
C GLU A 88 -19.81 30.78 -1.37
N CYS A 89 -19.67 30.53 -2.66
CA CYS A 89 -18.38 30.50 -3.31
C CYS A 89 -18.46 31.10 -4.72
N LYS A 90 -17.31 31.56 -5.23
CA LYS A 90 -17.25 32.13 -6.59
C LYS A 90 -17.43 31.00 -7.61
N VAL A 91 -18.08 31.31 -8.73
CA VAL A 91 -18.16 30.40 -9.88
C VAL A 91 -16.75 29.95 -10.26
N GLY A 92 -16.55 28.63 -10.37
CA GLY A 92 -15.25 28.02 -10.64
C GLY A 92 -14.44 27.62 -9.40
N THR A 93 -14.91 27.92 -8.19
CA THR A 93 -14.32 27.36 -6.96
C THR A 93 -14.66 25.88 -6.88
N LEU A 94 -13.66 25.00 -6.84
CA LEU A 94 -13.89 23.56 -6.74
C LEU A 94 -14.34 23.19 -5.32
N PRO A 95 -15.10 22.08 -5.15
CA PRO A 95 -15.59 21.67 -3.83
C PRO A 95 -14.47 21.41 -2.82
N VAL A 96 -13.28 21.01 -3.30
CA VAL A 96 -12.07 20.75 -2.50
C VAL A 96 -11.48 21.99 -1.85
N ASP A 97 -11.71 23.15 -2.46
CA ASP A 97 -11.14 24.42 -2.00
C ASP A 97 -12.04 25.09 -0.96
N ILE A 98 -13.17 24.47 -0.64
CA ILE A 98 -14.16 25.02 0.30
C ILE A 98 -14.03 24.32 1.65
N SER A 99 -13.70 25.09 2.67
CA SER A 99 -13.58 24.64 4.05
C SER A 99 -14.88 24.75 4.85
N SER A 100 -15.87 25.51 4.36
CA SER A 100 -17.14 25.76 5.03
C SER A 100 -18.26 24.89 4.44
N TRP A 101 -18.68 23.88 5.21
CA TRP A 101 -19.79 23.00 4.84
C TRP A 101 -20.89 23.03 5.90
N GLU A 102 -22.12 22.88 5.44
CA GLU A 102 -23.33 23.06 6.21
C GLU A 102 -24.26 21.85 6.01
N VAL A 103 -24.76 21.29 7.11
CA VAL A 103 -25.73 20.18 7.09
C VAL A 103 -27.08 20.71 7.51
N ARG A 104 -28.13 20.33 6.79
CA ARG A 104 -29.49 20.71 7.15
C ARG A 104 -29.87 20.05 8.48
N ASP A 105 -30.44 20.82 9.40
CA ASP A 105 -30.91 20.28 10.68
C ASP A 105 -32.08 19.31 10.44
N MET A 106 -31.90 18.06 10.86
CA MET A 106 -32.91 17.00 10.73
C MET A 106 -34.15 17.25 11.59
N ARG A 107 -34.09 18.19 12.56
CA ARG A 107 -35.25 18.61 13.35
C ARG A 107 -36.27 19.39 12.52
N ASP A 108 -35.85 20.08 11.46
CA ASP A 108 -36.75 20.82 10.56
C ASP A 108 -37.63 19.92 9.69
N LEU A 109 -37.17 18.70 9.41
CA LEU A 109 -37.94 17.69 8.68
C LEU A 109 -39.13 17.17 9.47
N ARG A 110 -39.03 17.16 10.82
CA ARG A 110 -40.12 16.70 11.70
C ARG A 110 -41.10 17.81 12.05
N SER A 111 -40.65 19.06 12.03
CA SER A 111 -41.44 20.23 12.47
C SER A 111 -42.17 20.96 11.33
N GLY A 112 -41.94 20.59 10.06
CA GLY A 112 -42.57 21.27 8.92
C GLY A 112 -42.11 22.72 8.75
N SER A 113 -40.94 23.09 9.30
CA SER A 113 -40.40 24.44 9.23
C SER A 113 -40.25 24.93 7.77
N LYS A 114 -40.80 26.12 7.48
CA LYS A 114 -40.71 26.77 6.15
C LYS A 114 -39.28 27.25 5.83
N ARG A 115 -38.39 27.34 6.81
CA ARG A 115 -36.99 27.76 6.61
C ARG A 115 -36.05 26.65 7.08
N PRO A 116 -35.32 25.99 6.16
CA PRO A 116 -34.31 25.04 6.56
C PRO A 116 -33.17 25.75 7.29
N SER A 117 -32.93 25.35 8.53
CA SER A 117 -31.74 25.70 9.30
C SER A 117 -30.61 24.73 8.95
N PHE A 118 -29.39 25.24 8.94
CA PHE A 118 -28.19 24.47 8.67
C PHE A 118 -27.19 24.68 9.80
N THR A 119 -26.56 23.61 10.24
CA THR A 119 -25.47 23.64 11.22
C THR A 119 -24.13 23.52 10.50
N ALA A 120 -23.15 24.31 10.93
CA ALA A 120 -21.79 24.20 10.42
C ALA A 120 -21.22 22.81 10.73
N SER A 121 -20.64 22.19 9.72
CA SER A 121 -19.96 20.89 9.80
C SER A 121 -18.56 20.99 9.22
N SER A 122 -17.62 20.27 9.82
CA SER A 122 -16.26 20.18 9.31
C SER A 122 -16.19 19.06 8.27
N ALA A 123 -16.61 19.33 7.04
CA ALA A 123 -16.38 18.43 5.93
C ALA A 123 -15.13 18.87 5.15
N ARG A 124 -14.17 17.96 4.97
CA ARG A 124 -13.01 18.18 4.09
C ARG A 124 -13.18 17.35 2.84
N LEU A 125 -13.25 18.03 1.70
CA LEU A 125 -13.11 17.39 0.41
C LEU A 125 -11.63 17.25 0.08
N VAL A 126 -11.21 16.04 -0.28
CA VAL A 126 -9.83 15.77 -0.70
C VAL A 126 -9.86 15.40 -2.16
N ARG A 127 -9.05 16.11 -2.97
CA ARG A 127 -8.76 15.75 -4.36
C ARG A 127 -8.05 14.39 -4.31
N LEU A 128 -8.66 13.38 -4.90
CA LEU A 128 -8.00 12.08 -4.99
C LEU A 128 -6.81 12.26 -5.93
N ALA A 129 -5.60 12.02 -5.39
CA ALA A 129 -4.33 12.08 -6.08
C ALA A 129 -4.28 11.04 -7.22
N SER A 130 -4.99 11.36 -8.30
CA SER A 130 -5.03 10.60 -9.55
C SER A 130 -3.72 10.72 -10.32
N ASP A 131 -2.88 11.71 -9.99
CA ASP A 131 -1.78 12.13 -10.85
C ASP A 131 -0.42 11.49 -10.48
N ASP A 132 -0.29 10.83 -9.33
CA ASP A 132 1.04 10.55 -8.76
C ASP A 132 1.51 9.07 -8.82
N TRP A 133 0.71 8.13 -9.35
CA TRP A 133 1.13 6.72 -9.47
C TRP A 133 1.41 6.27 -10.91
N SER A 134 0.96 7.04 -11.90
CA SER A 134 1.07 6.71 -13.32
C SER A 134 2.52 6.69 -13.84
N TRP A 135 3.40 7.53 -13.29
CA TRP A 135 4.83 7.55 -13.60
C TRP A 135 5.63 6.46 -12.85
N CYS A 136 5.08 5.90 -11.77
CA CYS A 136 5.71 4.88 -10.95
C CYS A 136 5.38 3.44 -11.39
N LYS A 137 4.74 3.25 -12.55
CA LYS A 137 4.34 1.92 -13.04
C LYS A 137 5.48 0.92 -13.08
N ASP A 138 6.61 1.34 -13.61
CA ASP A 138 7.77 0.45 -13.74
C ASP A 138 8.36 0.11 -12.37
N VAL A 139 8.29 1.05 -11.41
CA VAL A 139 8.80 0.89 -10.04
C VAL A 139 8.02 -0.17 -9.28
N TRP A 140 6.68 -0.12 -9.31
CA TRP A 140 5.87 -1.16 -8.65
C TRP A 140 5.70 -2.42 -9.49
N SER A 141 5.81 -2.36 -10.82
CA SER A 141 5.88 -3.57 -11.66
C SER A 141 7.16 -4.37 -11.37
N ALA A 142 8.23 -3.70 -10.94
CA ALA A 142 9.43 -4.35 -10.45
C ALA A 142 9.21 -5.01 -9.08
N ALA A 143 8.39 -4.44 -8.18
CA ALA A 143 8.06 -5.01 -6.87
C ALA A 143 6.89 -6.00 -6.94
N ALA A 144 7.19 -7.28 -7.16
CA ALA A 144 6.17 -8.31 -7.33
C ALA A 144 5.55 -8.81 -6.01
N ALA A 145 6.24 -8.64 -4.89
CA ALA A 145 5.73 -8.99 -3.57
C ALA A 145 6.29 -8.06 -2.49
N VAL A 146 5.61 -8.03 -1.34
CA VAL A 146 6.05 -7.35 -0.13
C VAL A 146 6.01 -8.36 1.01
N GLU A 147 7.07 -8.42 1.79
CA GLU A 147 7.13 -9.21 3.02
C GLU A 147 7.01 -8.30 4.24
N ILE A 148 6.14 -8.67 5.17
CA ILE A 148 6.03 -8.06 6.49
C ILE A 148 6.49 -9.08 7.53
N SER A 149 7.38 -8.69 8.43
CA SER A 149 7.85 -9.54 9.53
C SER A 149 8.05 -8.77 10.83
N GLY A 150 7.95 -9.46 11.96
CA GLY A 150 8.22 -8.88 13.28
C GLY A 150 7.09 -8.01 13.85
N ALA A 151 5.93 -7.93 13.20
CA ALA A 151 4.73 -7.39 13.82
C ALA A 151 4.24 -8.33 14.93
N ARG A 152 3.70 -7.79 16.03
CA ARG A 152 3.17 -8.63 17.12
C ARG A 152 1.85 -9.29 16.73
N CYS A 153 1.07 -8.61 15.90
CA CYS A 153 -0.12 -9.12 15.28
C CYS A 153 0.27 -10.08 14.16
N GLY A 154 0.27 -11.38 14.48
CA GLY A 154 0.69 -12.46 13.60
C GLY A 154 0.05 -12.43 12.21
N ASP A 155 -1.22 -12.02 12.14
CA ASP A 155 -2.01 -11.97 10.92
C ASP A 155 -1.52 -10.95 9.89
N ALA A 156 -0.78 -9.93 10.34
CA ALA A 156 -0.18 -8.95 9.45
C ALA A 156 1.17 -9.43 8.86
N ASN A 157 1.82 -10.43 9.48
CA ASN A 157 3.09 -10.95 9.02
C ASN A 157 2.91 -11.95 7.88
N GLY A 158 3.83 -11.93 6.92
CA GLY A 158 3.92 -12.87 5.81
C GLY A 158 4.04 -12.17 4.46
N CYS A 159 3.80 -12.94 3.40
CA CYS A 159 3.92 -12.45 2.03
C CYS A 159 2.62 -11.85 1.51
N TYR A 160 2.73 -10.64 0.98
CA TYR A 160 1.71 -9.98 0.18
C TYR A 160 2.15 -9.98 -1.27
N GLU A 161 1.42 -10.67 -2.14
CA GLU A 161 1.70 -10.70 -3.58
C GLU A 161 0.93 -9.58 -4.28
N LEU A 162 1.57 -8.92 -5.24
CA LEU A 162 0.92 -7.91 -6.07
C LEU A 162 -0.24 -8.57 -6.82
N GLN A 163 -1.46 -8.07 -6.63
CA GLN A 163 -2.64 -8.60 -7.32
C GLN A 163 -2.91 -7.83 -8.60
N HIS A 164 -3.07 -6.52 -8.47
CA HIS A 164 -3.35 -5.62 -9.57
C HIS A 164 -3.07 -4.19 -9.12
N CYS A 165 -3.00 -3.27 -10.06
CA CYS A 165 -3.22 -1.89 -9.72
C CYS A 165 -4.69 -1.67 -9.47
N ARG A 166 -4.99 -0.87 -8.45
CA ARG A 166 -6.35 -0.64 -8.00
C ARG A 166 -7.23 0.03 -9.05
N ARG A 167 -6.60 0.65 -10.05
CA ARG A 167 -7.19 1.02 -11.34
C ARG A 167 -6.38 0.32 -12.42
N GLU A 168 -7.06 -0.22 -13.43
CA GLU A 168 -6.46 -0.97 -14.54
C GLU A 168 -5.41 -0.16 -15.32
N SER A 169 -5.30 1.16 -15.11
CA SER A 169 -4.38 2.04 -15.85
C SER A 169 -3.53 3.04 -15.04
N ASP A 170 -3.71 3.28 -13.73
CA ASP A 170 -3.03 4.40 -13.03
C ASP A 170 -3.08 4.41 -11.48
N GLY A 171 -3.59 3.36 -10.83
CA GLY A 171 -3.80 3.36 -9.38
C GLY A 171 -2.59 2.93 -8.56
N SER A 172 -2.59 3.23 -7.25
CA SER A 172 -1.62 2.66 -6.30
C SER A 172 -1.66 1.12 -6.34
N PRO A 173 -0.51 0.42 -6.22
CA PRO A 173 -0.50 -1.03 -6.20
C PRO A 173 -1.19 -1.56 -4.94
N VAL A 174 -1.88 -2.69 -5.07
CA VAL A 174 -2.46 -3.42 -3.94
C VAL A 174 -1.90 -4.83 -3.87
N PHE A 175 -1.58 -5.25 -2.66
CA PHE A 175 -0.98 -6.56 -2.42
C PHE A 175 -1.90 -7.38 -1.51
N LYS A 176 -2.10 -8.65 -1.85
CA LYS A 176 -2.94 -9.56 -1.08
C LYS A 176 -2.08 -10.54 -0.32
N HIS A 177 -2.37 -10.71 0.97
CA HIS A 177 -1.71 -11.72 1.77
C HIS A 177 -2.00 -13.11 1.21
N ARG A 178 -0.97 -13.96 1.11
CA ARG A 178 -1.10 -15.25 0.40
C ARG A 178 -2.05 -16.21 1.11
N THR A 179 -2.07 -16.22 2.44
CA THR A 179 -2.84 -17.18 3.24
C THR A 179 -3.91 -16.57 4.12
N ALA A 180 -3.82 -15.26 4.38
CA ALA A 180 -4.74 -14.57 5.28
C ALA A 180 -5.66 -13.69 4.45
N LYS A 181 -6.81 -13.31 5.03
CA LYS A 181 -7.76 -12.37 4.40
C LYS A 181 -7.32 -10.92 4.57
N CYS A 182 -6.02 -10.67 4.48
CA CYS A 182 -5.40 -9.39 4.74
C CYS A 182 -4.89 -8.77 3.44
N TRP A 183 -4.98 -7.44 3.37
CA TRP A 183 -4.49 -6.64 2.26
C TRP A 183 -3.47 -5.62 2.75
N LEU A 184 -2.57 -5.27 1.84
CA LEU A 184 -1.65 -4.15 1.95
C LEU A 184 -1.98 -3.14 0.87
N TYR A 185 -2.32 -1.92 1.27
CA TYR A 185 -2.82 -0.89 0.37
C TYR A 185 -2.49 0.52 0.85
N PHE A 186 -2.45 1.46 -0.10
CA PHE A 186 -2.28 2.88 0.16
C PHE A 186 -3.64 3.54 0.43
N ALA A 187 -3.80 4.16 1.60
CA ALA A 187 -5.05 4.77 2.05
C ALA A 187 -5.10 6.28 1.76
N SER A 188 -6.28 6.88 1.93
CA SER A 188 -6.52 8.29 1.58
C SER A 188 -5.79 9.30 2.46
N ASP A 189 -5.32 8.91 3.64
CA ASP A 189 -4.52 9.73 4.54
C ASP A 189 -3.01 9.65 4.25
N ARG A 190 -2.66 9.18 3.04
CA ARG A 190 -1.29 9.09 2.51
C ARG A 190 -0.38 8.17 3.33
N ARG A 191 -0.93 7.03 3.76
CA ARG A 191 -0.21 5.98 4.49
C ARG A 191 -0.48 4.63 3.88
N TRP A 192 0.46 3.73 4.03
CA TRP A 192 0.25 2.31 3.79
C TRP A 192 -0.41 1.67 5.00
N TYR A 193 -1.34 0.75 4.74
CA TYR A 193 -2.02 -0.05 5.75
C TYR A 193 -1.88 -1.52 5.41
N ALA A 194 -1.60 -2.35 6.42
CA ALA A 194 -1.58 -3.80 6.30
C ALA A 194 -2.56 -4.43 7.30
N GLY A 195 -3.18 -5.54 6.91
CA GLY A 195 -4.09 -6.29 7.78
C GLY A 195 -5.56 -5.89 7.69
N GLY A 196 -5.93 -4.96 6.81
CA GLY A 196 -7.33 -4.68 6.46
C GLY A 196 -7.90 -5.75 5.53
N ASP A 197 -9.24 -5.86 5.48
CA ASP A 197 -9.92 -6.75 4.53
C ASP A 197 -10.08 -6.10 3.14
N ALA A 198 -10.77 -6.78 2.23
CA ALA A 198 -10.99 -6.28 0.88
C ALA A 198 -11.86 -5.01 0.86
N ASP A 199 -12.79 -4.84 1.81
CA ASP A 199 -13.69 -3.69 1.85
C ASP A 199 -12.95 -2.46 2.38
N ASP A 200 -12.18 -2.61 3.46
CA ASP A 200 -11.29 -1.57 3.98
C ASP A 200 -10.31 -1.11 2.91
N MET A 201 -9.70 -2.07 2.21
CA MET A 201 -8.87 -1.80 1.03
C MET A 201 -9.69 -1.01 0.01
N ASN A 202 -10.82 -1.53 -0.47
CA ASN A 202 -11.69 -0.93 -1.50
C ASN A 202 -12.26 0.45 -1.13
N LEU A 203 -12.33 0.79 0.15
CA LEU A 203 -12.77 2.09 0.66
C LEU A 203 -11.61 3.07 0.92
N TRP A 204 -10.35 2.68 0.69
CA TRP A 204 -9.17 3.47 1.10
C TRP A 204 -9.23 3.79 2.59
N ALA A 205 -9.74 2.86 3.40
CA ALA A 205 -9.98 3.09 4.81
C ALA A 205 -8.64 3.27 5.52
N SER A 206 -8.53 4.28 6.39
CA SER A 206 -7.38 4.48 7.26
C SER A 206 -7.42 3.52 8.46
N ARG A 207 -7.57 2.22 8.16
CA ARG A 207 -7.81 1.15 9.11
C ARG A 207 -6.97 -0.08 8.74
N GLY A 208 -6.32 -0.68 9.72
CA GLY A 208 -5.54 -1.90 9.53
C GLY A 208 -4.94 -2.36 10.84
N LEU A 209 -4.16 -3.43 10.79
CA LEU A 209 -3.36 -3.93 11.91
C LEU A 209 -2.04 -3.18 12.01
N LEU A 210 -1.49 -2.77 10.87
CA LEU A 210 -0.30 -1.95 10.74
C LEU A 210 -0.59 -0.72 9.90
N ARG A 211 0.15 0.37 10.15
CA ARG A 211 0.23 1.51 9.24
C ARG A 211 1.64 2.06 9.15
N SER A 212 1.99 2.64 8.01
CA SER A 212 3.23 3.39 7.84
C SER A 212 3.10 4.82 8.38
N SER A 213 4.23 5.53 8.47
CA SER A 213 4.22 6.99 8.47
C SER A 213 3.60 7.54 7.19
N THR A 214 3.20 8.81 7.22
CA THR A 214 2.72 9.50 6.01
C THR A 214 3.85 9.59 4.97
N CYS A 215 3.56 9.26 3.71
CA CYS A 215 4.53 9.32 2.62
C CYS A 215 3.91 9.89 1.34
N ALA A 216 4.75 10.20 0.36
CA ALA A 216 4.30 10.62 -0.95
C ALA A 216 3.61 9.45 -1.69
N ALA A 217 2.75 9.79 -2.64
CA ALA A 217 2.33 8.81 -3.63
C ALA A 217 3.54 8.40 -4.50
N GLY A 218 3.61 7.14 -4.91
CA GLY A 218 4.77 6.55 -5.55
C GLY A 218 5.69 5.77 -4.59
N THR A 219 5.75 6.13 -3.31
CA THR A 219 6.62 5.46 -2.32
C THR A 219 6.14 4.04 -2.03
N LEU A 220 7.01 3.05 -2.25
CA LEU A 220 6.68 1.64 -2.00
C LEU A 220 6.72 1.30 -0.51
N PRO A 221 5.96 0.28 -0.06
CA PRO A 221 5.91 -0.10 1.37
C PRO A 221 7.28 -0.44 1.96
N GLY A 222 8.15 -1.08 1.18
CA GLY A 222 9.50 -1.47 1.60
C GLY A 222 10.50 -0.31 1.65
N GLU A 223 10.16 0.86 1.12
CA GLU A 223 10.98 2.08 1.23
C GLU A 223 10.72 2.83 2.54
N ILE A 224 9.74 2.38 3.32
CA ILE A 224 9.31 3.04 4.55
C ILE A 224 9.77 2.23 5.75
N ASP A 225 10.55 2.88 6.58
CA ASP A 225 11.20 2.36 7.78
C ASP A 225 10.41 2.65 9.07
N ALA A 226 9.43 3.55 9.02
CA ALA A 226 8.56 3.89 10.15
C ALA A 226 7.19 3.23 10.04
N TRP A 227 7.01 2.11 10.76
CA TRP A 227 5.75 1.39 10.90
C TRP A 227 5.21 1.42 12.33
N GLU A 228 3.89 1.48 12.44
CA GLU A 228 3.14 1.51 13.69
C GLU A 228 2.11 0.37 13.70
N GLU A 229 1.92 -0.23 14.87
CA GLU A 229 1.02 -1.35 15.08
C GLU A 229 -0.19 -0.92 15.91
N LYS A 230 -1.37 -1.40 15.53
CA LYS A 230 -2.61 -1.12 16.25
C LYS A 230 -2.57 -1.82 17.61
N SER A 231 -2.56 -1.03 18.67
CA SER A 231 -2.59 -1.50 20.05
C SER A 231 -4.01 -1.90 20.46
N SER A 232 -4.16 -3.13 20.92
CA SER A 232 -5.41 -3.60 21.57
C SER A 232 -5.66 -2.93 22.93
N LEU A 233 -4.61 -2.40 23.58
CA LEU A 233 -4.69 -1.84 24.93
C LEU A 233 -5.19 -0.39 24.96
N TYR A 234 -4.80 0.42 23.97
CA TYR A 234 -5.07 1.87 23.97
C TYR A 234 -5.89 2.33 22.76
N GLY A 235 -6.30 1.42 21.87
CA GLY A 235 -7.13 1.73 20.69
C GLY A 235 -6.44 2.54 19.58
N GLY A 236 -5.17 2.92 19.77
CA GLY A 236 -4.36 3.69 18.83
C GLY A 236 -3.23 2.88 18.18
N TYR A 237 -2.43 3.53 17.33
CA TYR A 237 -1.24 2.93 16.73
C TYR A 237 0.01 3.32 17.54
N VAL A 238 0.92 2.36 17.72
CA VAL A 238 2.16 2.53 18.47
C VAL A 238 3.33 2.13 17.60
N ARG A 239 4.37 2.97 17.57
CA ARG A 239 5.58 2.71 16.79
C ARG A 239 6.21 1.38 17.17
N THR A 240 6.52 0.57 16.16
CA THR A 240 7.17 -0.73 16.35
C THR A 240 8.52 -0.74 15.63
N LYS A 241 9.60 -0.95 16.40
CA LYS A 241 10.95 -1.15 15.83
C LYS A 241 11.20 -2.59 15.38
N ALA A 242 10.29 -3.50 15.73
CA ALA A 242 10.40 -4.92 15.40
C ALA A 242 9.84 -5.21 14.01
N CYS A 243 8.84 -4.44 13.56
CA CYS A 243 8.24 -4.60 12.25
C CYS A 243 9.24 -4.20 11.15
N ARG A 244 9.42 -5.08 10.17
CA ARG A 244 10.18 -4.85 8.95
C ARG A 244 9.28 -5.13 7.76
N VAL A 245 9.30 -4.21 6.81
CA VAL A 245 8.58 -4.32 5.54
C VAL A 245 9.61 -4.25 4.43
N SER A 246 9.64 -5.26 3.57
CA SER A 246 10.63 -5.38 2.50
C SER A 246 9.95 -5.65 1.17
N SER A 247 10.28 -4.87 0.14
CA SER A 247 9.84 -5.12 -1.22
C SER A 247 10.71 -6.22 -1.85
N ILE A 248 10.08 -7.17 -2.54
CA ILE A 248 10.76 -8.28 -3.22
C ILE A 248 10.58 -8.10 -4.73
N PRO A 249 11.68 -7.92 -5.48
CA PRO A 249 11.63 -7.80 -6.93
C PRO A 249 11.06 -9.03 -7.64
N GLY A 250 10.42 -8.83 -8.79
CA GLY A 250 9.84 -9.90 -9.61
C GLY A 250 10.81 -11.02 -10.02
N PRO A 251 12.03 -10.71 -10.50
CA PRO A 251 13.01 -11.76 -10.82
C PRO A 251 13.41 -12.59 -9.59
N GLU A 252 13.66 -11.95 -8.45
CA GLU A 252 14.00 -12.61 -7.20
C GLU A 252 12.84 -13.48 -6.69
N LEU A 253 11.60 -12.99 -6.79
CA LEU A 253 10.41 -13.77 -6.47
C LEU A 253 10.32 -15.08 -7.28
N ARG A 254 10.64 -15.05 -8.58
CA ARG A 254 10.65 -16.25 -9.43
C ARG A 254 11.72 -17.24 -8.99
N ILE A 255 12.92 -16.74 -8.67
CA ILE A 255 14.04 -17.55 -8.18
C ILE A 255 13.67 -18.21 -6.84
N CYS A 256 13.14 -17.44 -5.89
CA CYS A 256 12.68 -17.97 -4.60
C CYS A 256 11.59 -19.04 -4.77
N LYS A 257 10.60 -18.81 -5.64
CA LYS A 257 9.55 -19.80 -5.94
C LYS A 257 10.14 -21.09 -6.52
N ALA A 258 11.04 -20.97 -7.51
CA ALA A 258 11.70 -22.12 -8.11
C ALA A 258 12.56 -22.89 -7.09
N ALA A 259 13.32 -22.18 -6.26
CA ALA A 259 14.15 -22.76 -5.21
C ALA A 259 13.32 -23.48 -4.14
N VAL A 260 12.19 -22.93 -3.71
CA VAL A 260 11.28 -23.59 -2.76
C VAL A 260 10.70 -24.87 -3.35
N ILE A 261 10.31 -24.86 -4.63
CA ILE A 261 9.79 -26.04 -5.35
C ILE A 261 10.87 -27.12 -5.47
N ALA A 262 12.07 -26.74 -5.87
CA ALA A 262 13.19 -27.65 -6.10
C ALA A 262 13.89 -28.12 -4.82
N ALA A 263 13.68 -27.44 -3.70
CA ALA A 263 14.31 -27.81 -2.43
C ALA A 263 13.84 -29.20 -1.96
N PRO A 264 14.76 -30.06 -1.48
CA PRO A 264 14.44 -31.37 -0.94
C PRO A 264 13.61 -31.25 0.34
N ALA A 265 12.95 -32.34 0.73
CA ALA A 265 12.18 -32.39 1.97
C ALA A 265 13.07 -32.33 3.22
N ALA A 266 14.27 -32.89 3.15
CA ALA A 266 15.26 -32.88 4.21
C ALA A 266 16.68 -32.74 3.65
N VAL A 267 17.58 -32.23 4.49
CA VAL A 267 19.00 -32.11 4.19
C VAL A 267 19.80 -32.55 5.41
N GLN A 268 20.78 -33.42 5.20
CA GLN A 268 21.68 -33.88 6.25
C GLN A 268 22.92 -32.99 6.32
N VAL A 269 23.21 -32.42 7.49
CA VAL A 269 24.49 -31.75 7.77
C VAL A 269 25.39 -32.74 8.49
N SER A 270 26.63 -32.91 8.03
CA SER A 270 27.60 -33.81 8.66
C SER A 270 28.99 -33.18 8.70
N GLY A 271 29.84 -33.61 9.64
CA GLY A 271 31.25 -33.23 9.72
C GLY A 271 31.53 -31.88 10.39
N ALA A 272 30.54 -31.27 11.05
CA ALA A 272 30.75 -30.12 11.92
C ALA A 272 31.48 -30.53 13.20
N ALA A 273 32.39 -29.71 13.73
CA ALA A 273 33.12 -30.04 14.95
C ALA A 273 32.22 -29.99 16.19
N ALA A 274 31.21 -29.13 16.21
CA ALA A 274 30.18 -29.14 17.23
C ALA A 274 29.00 -30.04 16.83
N ASP A 275 28.77 -31.11 17.60
CA ASP A 275 27.76 -32.14 17.32
C ASP A 275 26.33 -31.60 17.25
N ASN A 276 26.06 -30.46 17.87
CA ASN A 276 24.76 -29.81 17.83
C ASN A 276 24.37 -29.36 16.41
N TRP A 277 25.34 -29.10 15.51
CA TRP A 277 25.09 -28.71 14.12
C TRP A 277 24.93 -29.89 13.16
N ASN A 278 25.41 -31.09 13.51
CA ASN A 278 25.24 -32.29 12.70
C ASN A 278 23.80 -32.83 12.80
N GLY A 279 23.35 -33.54 11.77
CA GLY A 279 22.04 -34.24 11.73
C GLY A 279 21.09 -33.69 10.67
N THR A 280 19.86 -34.22 10.70
CA THR A 280 18.85 -33.98 9.65
C THR A 280 18.10 -32.69 9.90
N TYR A 281 18.00 -31.87 8.86
CA TYR A 281 17.23 -30.64 8.85
C TYR A 281 16.06 -30.79 7.89
N PHE A 282 14.85 -30.66 8.41
CA PHE A 282 13.63 -30.78 7.64
C PHE A 282 13.19 -29.44 7.08
N ARG A 283 12.87 -29.40 5.79
CA ARG A 283 12.39 -28.21 5.09
C ARG A 283 11.16 -27.69 5.79
N GLN A 284 11.23 -26.44 6.21
CA GLN A 284 10.11 -25.76 6.80
C GLN A 284 9.21 -25.25 5.69
N VAL A 285 8.00 -25.81 5.63
CA VAL A 285 6.94 -25.28 4.78
C VAL A 285 6.41 -24.02 5.46
N HIS A 286 6.96 -22.86 5.09
CA HIS A 286 6.39 -21.59 5.49
C HIS A 286 5.04 -21.45 4.79
N SER A 287 3.96 -21.84 5.48
CA SER A 287 2.60 -21.73 4.97
C SER A 287 2.31 -20.30 4.48
N SER A 288 2.92 -19.27 5.06
CA SER A 288 2.68 -17.87 4.74
C SER A 288 3.64 -17.19 3.74
N CYS A 289 4.71 -17.84 3.24
CA CYS A 289 5.71 -17.09 2.45
C CYS A 289 6.58 -17.94 1.48
N PRO A 290 6.20 -18.08 0.19
CA PRO A 290 7.02 -18.74 -0.85
C PRO A 290 8.15 -17.84 -1.38
N THR A 291 8.21 -16.60 -0.91
CA THR A 291 9.16 -15.58 -1.36
C THR A 291 10.43 -15.62 -0.52
N ARG A 292 10.40 -16.39 0.57
CA ARG A 292 11.58 -16.73 1.35
C ARG A 292 12.27 -17.94 0.74
N LEU A 293 13.58 -17.81 0.60
CA LEU A 293 14.49 -18.91 0.38
C LEU A 293 14.23 -20.06 1.36
N PRO A 294 14.36 -21.32 0.90
CA PRO A 294 14.05 -22.47 1.72
C PRO A 294 14.88 -22.45 2.99
N THR A 295 14.23 -22.73 4.11
CA THR A 295 14.91 -22.89 5.40
C THR A 295 14.61 -24.26 5.94
N PHE A 296 15.56 -24.83 6.67
CA PHE A 296 15.44 -26.16 7.23
C PHE A 296 15.68 -26.07 8.73
N CYS A 297 14.93 -26.85 9.51
CA CYS A 297 15.02 -26.87 10.96
C CYS A 297 15.31 -28.29 11.43
N LYS A 298 16.16 -28.43 12.43
CA LYS A 298 16.38 -29.67 13.16
C LYS A 298 15.31 -29.80 14.24
N THR A 299 14.50 -30.85 14.19
CA THR A 299 13.20 -30.99 14.89
C THR A 299 13.24 -30.79 16.41
N GLU A 300 14.40 -30.96 17.04
CA GLU A 300 14.57 -30.92 18.51
C GLU A 300 15.67 -29.94 18.97
N ALA A 301 16.14 -29.06 18.08
CA ALA A 301 17.20 -28.11 18.41
C ALA A 301 16.89 -26.72 17.84
N ASP A 302 17.39 -25.66 18.47
CA ASP A 302 17.43 -24.32 17.87
C ASP A 302 18.56 -24.23 16.83
N ALA A 303 18.47 -25.09 15.80
CA ALA A 303 19.43 -25.20 14.72
C ALA A 303 18.69 -25.14 13.39
N TRP A 304 19.08 -24.14 12.59
CA TRP A 304 18.44 -23.80 11.34
C TRP A 304 19.47 -23.67 10.23
N LEU A 305 19.16 -24.22 9.06
CA LEU A 305 19.86 -23.98 7.81
C LEU A 305 19.12 -22.91 7.00
N TYR A 306 19.80 -21.83 6.63
CA TYR A 306 19.20 -20.70 5.93
C TYR A 306 20.23 -19.88 5.16
N GLN A 307 19.84 -19.27 4.04
CA GLN A 307 20.65 -18.26 3.36
C GLN A 307 20.44 -16.87 4.00
N CYS A 308 21.53 -16.11 4.12
CA CYS A 308 21.58 -14.74 4.62
C CYS A 308 21.67 -13.71 3.48
N ASP A 309 21.50 -12.43 3.83
CA ASP A 309 21.57 -11.31 2.88
C ASP A 309 22.97 -11.12 2.26
N ASP A 310 24.01 -11.74 2.83
CA ASP A 310 25.37 -11.75 2.29
C ASP A 310 25.61 -12.85 1.23
N GLY A 311 24.55 -13.56 0.83
CA GLY A 311 24.57 -14.63 -0.16
C GLY A 311 25.11 -15.97 0.35
N ARG A 312 25.48 -16.08 1.62
CA ARG A 312 25.98 -17.34 2.21
C ARG A 312 24.88 -18.09 2.92
N TRP A 313 25.03 -19.40 2.98
CA TRP A 313 24.22 -20.26 3.83
C TRP A 313 24.84 -20.39 5.20
N TYR A 314 23.99 -20.42 6.22
CA TYR A 314 24.38 -20.56 7.60
C TYR A 314 23.63 -21.71 8.26
N VAL A 315 24.34 -22.41 9.13
CA VAL A 315 23.72 -23.26 10.16
C VAL A 315 23.83 -22.51 11.48
N GLY A 316 22.70 -22.19 12.11
CA GLY A 316 22.70 -21.44 13.36
C GLY A 316 21.31 -21.25 13.99
N GLN A 317 21.26 -20.42 15.03
CA GLN A 317 20.07 -20.20 15.85
C GLN A 317 18.96 -19.41 15.14
N LYS A 318 17.71 -19.65 15.54
CA LYS A 318 16.49 -18.99 15.01
C LYS A 318 16.60 -17.47 15.00
N LYS A 319 17.17 -16.87 16.05
CA LYS A 319 17.30 -15.40 16.17
C LYS A 319 18.06 -14.74 15.02
N HIS A 320 19.02 -15.45 14.41
CA HIS A 320 19.82 -14.95 13.29
C HIS A 320 19.11 -15.24 11.96
N LYS A 321 18.50 -16.43 11.83
CA LYS A 321 17.62 -16.78 10.70
C LYS A 321 16.50 -15.78 10.50
N ASP A 322 15.78 -15.45 11.58
CA ASP A 322 14.66 -14.50 11.53
C ASP A 322 15.10 -13.09 11.12
N LYS A 323 16.39 -12.77 11.31
CA LYS A 323 17.02 -11.51 10.89
C LYS A 323 17.78 -11.60 9.56
N ARG A 324 17.85 -12.79 8.93
CA ARG A 324 18.68 -13.09 7.75
C ARG A 324 20.13 -12.62 7.85
N CYS A 325 20.67 -12.63 9.08
CA CYS A 325 22.01 -12.14 9.34
C CYS A 325 22.98 -13.25 9.72
N ALA A 326 24.28 -12.97 9.60
CA ALA A 326 25.34 -13.91 9.93
C ALA A 326 25.16 -14.51 11.34
N GLY A 327 25.06 -15.84 11.39
CA GLY A 327 24.95 -16.60 12.62
C GLY A 327 26.31 -17.00 13.21
N ARG A 328 26.27 -17.58 14.41
CA ARG A 328 27.42 -18.23 15.05
C ARG A 328 27.20 -19.74 15.01
N GLY A 329 27.80 -20.41 14.05
CA GLY A 329 27.67 -21.84 13.79
C GLY A 329 28.51 -22.21 12.57
N LEU A 330 27.87 -22.63 11.48
CA LEU A 330 28.54 -22.86 10.21
C LEU A 330 28.19 -21.76 9.21
N ARG A 331 29.09 -21.44 8.28
CA ARG A 331 28.80 -20.62 7.11
C ARG A 331 29.38 -21.25 5.85
N SER A 332 28.69 -21.16 4.73
CA SER A 332 29.20 -21.58 3.44
C SER A 332 30.00 -20.46 2.76
N SER A 333 30.67 -20.78 1.65
CA SER A 333 31.03 -19.80 0.63
C SER A 333 29.76 -19.15 0.04
N VAL A 334 29.93 -18.04 -0.67
CA VAL A 334 28.80 -17.36 -1.34
C VAL A 334 28.16 -18.32 -2.35
N CYS A 335 26.85 -18.36 -2.37
CA CYS A 335 26.06 -19.16 -3.30
C CYS A 335 25.04 -18.28 -4.00
N ASP A 336 24.61 -18.71 -5.18
CA ASP A 336 23.47 -18.11 -5.83
C ASP A 336 22.22 -18.22 -4.96
N VAL A 337 21.34 -17.24 -5.10
CA VAL A 337 20.09 -17.12 -4.35
C VAL A 337 19.24 -18.38 -4.54
N GLY A 338 18.96 -19.09 -3.46
CA GLY A 338 18.13 -20.31 -3.46
C GLY A 338 18.80 -21.59 -3.94
N VAL A 339 20.07 -21.52 -4.34
CA VAL A 339 20.86 -22.72 -4.65
C VAL A 339 21.41 -23.29 -3.35
N LEU A 340 21.09 -24.55 -3.06
CA LEU A 340 21.60 -25.23 -1.88
C LEU A 340 23.12 -25.43 -1.97
N PRO A 341 23.85 -25.26 -0.85
CA PRO A 341 25.30 -25.16 -0.87
C PRO A 341 25.97 -26.55 -0.76
N PHE A 342 25.49 -27.54 -1.52
CA PHE A 342 26.01 -28.92 -1.52
C PHE A 342 27.49 -29.01 -1.91
N LEU A 343 27.93 -28.11 -2.80
CA LEU A 343 29.31 -28.05 -3.30
C LEU A 343 30.11 -26.90 -2.67
N ALA A 344 29.52 -26.18 -1.71
CA ALA A 344 30.16 -25.02 -1.13
C ALA A 344 31.27 -25.43 -0.13
N ALA A 345 32.30 -24.59 -0.03
CA ALA A 345 33.23 -24.67 1.09
C ALA A 345 32.53 -24.15 2.36
N TRP A 346 32.84 -24.75 3.51
CA TRP A 346 32.24 -24.37 4.79
C TRP A 346 33.30 -23.90 5.76
N ASP A 347 32.99 -22.87 6.54
CA ASP A 347 33.75 -22.46 7.71
C ASP A 347 32.90 -22.66 8.97
N GLU A 348 33.56 -22.97 10.09
CA GLU A 348 32.93 -23.10 11.40
C GLU A 348 33.40 -21.99 12.34
N HIS A 349 32.44 -21.40 13.04
CA HIS A 349 32.71 -20.36 14.02
C HIS A 349 33.34 -20.97 15.28
N ARG A 350 34.62 -20.66 15.53
CA ARG A 350 35.32 -21.07 16.75
C ARG A 350 35.60 -19.89 17.67
N TRP A 351 35.37 -20.12 18.96
CA TRP A 351 35.76 -19.18 20.00
C TRP A 351 37.24 -19.38 20.33
N ARG A 352 38.08 -18.43 19.94
CA ARG A 352 39.41 -18.25 20.53
C ARG A 352 39.38 -17.02 21.43
N TYR A 353 40.16 -17.06 22.50
CA TYR A 353 40.19 -16.09 23.61
C TYR A 353 40.36 -14.60 23.21
N THR A 354 40.61 -14.27 21.95
CA THR A 354 40.80 -12.89 21.51
C THR A 354 39.91 -12.38 20.37
N MET A 355 39.32 -13.21 19.50
CA MET A 355 38.29 -12.79 18.53
C MET A 355 37.49 -13.99 17.99
N PRO A 356 36.19 -13.83 17.65
CA PRO A 356 35.45 -14.85 16.90
C PRO A 356 36.03 -14.96 15.48
N LEU A 357 36.57 -16.13 15.15
CA LEU A 357 37.11 -16.44 13.82
C LEU A 357 36.33 -17.62 13.24
N PHE A 358 36.03 -17.50 11.94
CA PHE A 358 35.55 -18.63 11.13
C PHE A 358 36.79 -19.36 10.59
N GLU A 359 36.91 -20.64 10.94
CA GLU A 359 38.00 -21.50 10.46
C GLU A 359 37.47 -22.46 9.40
N PRO A 360 38.23 -22.77 8.34
CA PRO A 360 37.82 -23.72 7.31
C PRO A 360 37.44 -25.08 7.90
N ALA A 361 36.23 -25.54 7.65
CA ALA A 361 35.67 -26.79 8.12
C ALA A 361 35.68 -27.84 6.99
N LYS A 362 36.84 -28.44 6.75
CA LYS A 362 37.10 -29.36 5.61
C LYS A 362 36.21 -30.60 5.56
N HIS A 363 35.59 -30.95 6.68
CA HIS A 363 34.77 -32.16 6.80
C HIS A 363 33.28 -31.88 6.66
N VAL A 364 32.85 -30.62 6.69
CA VAL A 364 31.44 -30.26 6.63
C VAL A 364 30.88 -30.52 5.24
N LYS A 365 29.82 -31.31 5.19
CA LYS A 365 29.10 -31.65 3.96
C LYS A 365 27.59 -31.60 4.19
N LEU A 366 26.88 -31.15 3.17
CA LEU A 366 25.45 -31.37 3.05
C LEU A 366 25.20 -32.58 2.16
N LEU A 367 24.29 -33.44 2.58
CA LEU A 367 23.85 -34.60 1.82
C LEU A 367 22.32 -34.52 1.65
N LEU A 368 21.83 -35.01 0.52
CA LEU A 368 20.41 -35.27 0.36
C LEU A 368 20.08 -36.51 1.20
N GLU A 369 18.97 -36.45 1.94
CA GLU A 369 18.31 -37.67 2.39
C GLU A 369 17.37 -38.13 1.27
N ASP A 370 17.45 -39.41 0.92
CA ASP A 370 16.60 -40.09 -0.05
C ASP A 370 15.16 -40.26 0.45
#